data_AF-A0A7S9H0S7-F1
#
_entry.id   AF-A0A7S9H0S7-F1
#
_cell.length_a   1.000
_cell.length_b   1.000
_cell.length_c   1.000
_cell.angle_alpha   90.00
_cell.angle_beta   90.00
_cell.angle_gamma   90.00
#
_symmetry.space_group_name_H-M   'P 1'
#
loop_
_entity.id
_entity.type
_entity.pdbx_description
1 polymer ?
#
loop_
_entity_poly.entity_id
_entity_poly.type
_entity_poly.pdbx_seq_one_letter_code
_entity_poly.pdbx_strand_id
1 'polypeptide(L)' 'MTTSGLICSFCGKEPEEVVLIVNAVSVSAKGQQTAGAICNECVELCVQLIGLQKPEWLERHRQFVATLGK' A
#
# COMPACT_ATOMS: atom_id res chain seq x y z
N MET A 1 16.08 -16.97 11.89
CA MET A 1 15.65 -15.63 11.43
C MET A 1 14.14 -15.68 11.34
N THR A 2 13.44 -15.08 12.29
CA THR A 2 11.98 -15.04 12.31
C THR A 2 11.53 -14.13 11.17
N THR A 3 10.96 -14.72 10.12
CA THR A 3 10.15 -14.01 9.13
C THR A 3 8.97 -13.40 9.87
N SER A 4 9.13 -12.20 10.41
CA SER A 4 8.01 -11.42 10.94
C SER A 4 6.99 -11.31 9.80
N GLY A 5 5.85 -11.97 10.00
CA GLY A 5 4.85 -12.20 8.96
C GLY A 5 4.54 -10.92 8.22
N LEU A 6 4.65 -10.98 6.89
CA LEU A 6 4.24 -9.90 6.00
C LEU A 6 2.70 -9.82 6.03
N ILE A 7 2.14 -9.42 7.17
CA ILE A 7 0.70 -9.23 7.34
C ILE A 7 0.33 -7.81 6.93
N CYS A 8 -0.83 -7.65 6.31
CA CYS A 8 -1.30 -6.32 5.98
C CYS A 8 -1.54 -5.50 7.26
N SER A 9 -0.89 -4.34 7.37
CA SER A 9 -1.01 -3.43 8.52
C SER A 9 -2.40 -2.80 8.66
N PHE A 10 -3.29 -2.98 7.69
CA PHE A 10 -4.64 -2.40 7.66
C PHE A 10 -5.72 -3.43 8.00
N CYS A 11 -5.72 -4.58 7.33
CA CYS A 11 -6.74 -5.61 7.50
C CYS A 11 -6.27 -6.87 8.22
N GLY A 12 -4.97 -7.01 8.49
CA GLY A 12 -4.39 -8.16 9.20
C GLY A 12 -4.22 -9.43 8.37
N LYS A 13 -4.67 -9.44 7.11
CA LYS A 13 -4.56 -10.61 6.22
C LYS A 13 -3.11 -11.02 5.96
N GLU A 14 -2.91 -12.33 5.85
CA GLU A 14 -1.65 -12.97 5.51
C GLU A 14 -1.44 -13.06 3.98
N PRO A 15 -0.20 -13.27 3.50
CA PRO A 15 0.10 -13.34 2.06
C PRO A 15 -0.71 -14.38 1.28
N GLU A 16 -1.10 -15.49 1.90
CA GLU A 16 -1.94 -16.54 1.31
C GLU A 16 -3.41 -16.15 1.12
N GLU A 17 -3.89 -15.10 1.79
CA GLU A 17 -5.27 -14.65 1.74
C GLU A 17 -5.53 -13.55 0.70
N VAL A 18 -4.47 -13.05 0.05
CA VAL A 18 -4.52 -11.91 -0.88
C VAL A 18 -3.65 -12.15 -2.09
N VAL A 19 -3.89 -11.39 -3.17
CA VAL A 19 -3.13 -11.54 -4.43
C VAL A 19 -1.71 -10.99 -4.28
N LEU A 20 -1.56 -9.88 -3.57
CA LEU A 20 -0.29 -9.18 -3.45
C LEU A 20 -0.20 -8.44 -2.11
N ILE A 21 0.99 -8.49 -1.50
CA ILE A 21 1.38 -7.63 -0.39
C ILE A 21 2.60 -6.81 -0.79
N VAL A 22 2.48 -5.49 -0.69
CA VAL A 22 3.58 -4.54 -0.87
C VAL A 22 4.16 -4.24 0.51
N ASN A 23 5.47 -4.45 0.67
CA ASN A 23 6.19 -4.07 1.88
C ASN A 23 7.05 -2.82 1.63
N ALA A 24 7.19 -2.01 2.67
CA ALA A 24 8.06 -0.86 2.65
C ALA A 24 8.74 -0.71 4.01
N VAL A 25 10.06 -0.54 3.99
CA VAL A 25 10.86 -0.18 5.15
C VAL A 25 11.35 1.24 4.95
N SER A 26 11.07 2.12 5.90
CA SER A 26 11.58 3.49 5.90
C SER A 26 12.42 3.75 7.15
N VAL A 27 13.45 4.58 7.01
CA VAL A 27 14.32 4.99 8.11
C VAL A 27 14.11 6.49 8.31
N SER A 28 13.69 6.88 9.51
CA SER A 28 13.51 8.30 9.85
C SER A 28 14.86 9.01 9.93
N ALA A 29 14.87 10.34 9.85
CA ALA A 29 16.08 11.15 10.04
C ALA A 29 16.75 10.93 11.42
N LYS A 30 16.03 10.37 12.40
CA LYS A 30 16.54 9.99 13.72
C LYS A 30 17.04 8.53 13.78
N GLY A 31 17.11 7.85 12.63
CA GLY A 31 17.55 6.45 12.53
C GLY A 31 16.49 5.41 12.93
N GLN A 32 15.25 5.82 13.22
CA GLN A 32 14.20 4.89 13.59
C GLN A 32 13.65 4.18 12.34
N GLN A 33 13.76 2.85 12.32
CA GLN A 33 13.18 2.04 11.26
C GLN A 33 11.69 1.83 11.51
N THR A 34 10.89 2.01 10.46
CA THR A 34 9.48 1.64 10.42
C THR A 34 9.25 0.72 9.24
N ALA A 35 8.54 -0.38 9.46
CA ALA A 35 8.15 -1.30 8.43
C ALA A 35 6.62 -1.33 8.36
N GLY A 36 6.09 -1.22 7.15
CA GLY A 36 4.66 -1.35 6.88
C GLY A 36 4.43 -2.26 5.69
N ALA A 37 3.31 -2.97 5.71
CA ALA A 37 2.89 -3.81 4.60
C ALA A 37 1.41 -3.56 4.28
N ILE A 38 1.06 -3.51 3.01
CA ILE A 38 -0.31 -3.25 2.56
C ILE A 38 -0.68 -4.23 1.43
N CYS A 39 -1.86 -4.84 1.53
CA CYS A 39 -2.37 -5.74 0.49
C CYS A 39 -3.09 -4.97 -0.63
N ASN A 40 -3.27 -5.61 -1.78
CA ASN A 40 -3.95 -5.02 -2.93
C ASN A 40 -5.38 -4.51 -2.61
N GLU A 41 -6.16 -5.26 -1.85
CA GLU A 41 -7.53 -4.88 -1.49
C GLU A 41 -7.57 -3.58 -0.66
N CYS A 42 -6.64 -3.45 0.30
CA CYS A 42 -6.53 -2.23 1.11
C CYS A 42 -6.05 -1.04 0.29
N VAL A 43 -5.15 -1.24 -0.69
CA VAL A 43 -4.75 -0.19 -1.62
C VAL A 43 -5.97 0.29 -2.42
N GLU A 44 -6.77 -0.61 -2.98
CA GLU A 44 -7.98 -0.26 -3.74
C GLU A 44 -8.97 0.56 -2.91
N LEU A 45 -9.25 0.14 -1.67
CA LEU A 45 -10.11 0.88 -0.75
C LEU A 45 -9.54 2.26 -0.43
N CYS A 46 -8.24 2.37 -0.13
CA CYS A 46 -7.59 3.66 0.11
C CYS A 46 -7.71 4.61 -1.09
N VAL A 47 -7.50 4.11 -2.32
CA VAL A 47 -7.64 4.91 -3.54
C VAL A 47 -9.08 5.42 -3.70
N GLN A 48 -10.09 4.57 -3.43
CA GLN A 48 -11.50 4.99 -3.46
C GLN A 48 -11.80 6.08 -2.42
N LEU A 49 -11.37 5.90 -1.17
CA LEU A 49 -11.59 6.86 -0.09
C LEU A 49 -10.91 8.21 -0.37
N ILE A 50 -9.67 8.19 -0.86
CA ILE A 50 -8.95 9.41 -1.24
C ILE A 50 -9.65 10.07 -2.43
N GLY A 51 -10.09 9.30 -3.43
CA GLY A 51 -10.79 9.81 -4.61
C GLY A 51 -12.13 10.47 -4.29
N LEU A 52 -12.87 9.97 -3.28
CA LEU A 52 -14.09 10.60 -2.78
C LEU A 52 -13.82 11.97 -2.15
N GLN A 53 -12.70 12.11 -1.45
CA GLN A 53 -12.32 13.37 -0.78
C GLN A 53 -11.58 14.35 -1.72
N LYS A 54 -10.91 13.84 -2.75
CA LYS A 54 -10.06 14.59 -3.69
C LYS A 54 -10.27 14.10 -5.13
N PRO A 55 -11.37 14.47 -5.78
CA PRO A 55 -11.68 14.03 -7.14
C PRO A 55 -10.60 14.40 -8.16
N GLU A 56 -9.97 15.56 -8.00
CA GLU A 56 -8.87 16.05 -8.85
C GLU A 56 -7.56 15.29 -8.67
N TRP A 57 -7.38 14.61 -7.53
CA TRP A 57 -6.27 13.69 -7.33
C TRP A 57 -6.53 12.37 -8.07
N LEU A 58 -7.77 11.88 -8.07
CA LEU A 58 -8.11 10.59 -8.68
C LEU A 58 -7.79 10.57 -10.18
N GLU A 59 -8.05 11.67 -10.89
CA GLU A 59 -7.74 11.77 -12.31
C GLU A 59 -6.22 11.72 -12.58
N ARG A 60 -5.42 12.45 -11.78
CA ARG A 60 -3.95 12.38 -11.85
C ARG A 60 -3.41 11.00 -11.51
N HIS A 61 -4.00 10.34 -10.51
CA HIS A 61 -3.65 8.97 -10.14
C HIS A 61 -3.91 8.00 -11.30
N ARG A 62 -5.07 8.09 -11.98
CA ARG A 62 -5.38 7.26 -13.15
C ARG A 62 -4.37 7.44 -14.28
N GLN A 63 -4.00 8.69 -14.57
CA GLN A 63 -2.98 9.00 -15.58
C GLN A 63 -1.62 8.39 -15.22
N PHE A 64 -1.20 8.52 -13.96
CA PHE A 64 0.04 7.92 -13.47
C PHE A 64 0.02 6.39 -13.62
N VAL A 65 -1.04 5.72 -13.17
CA VAL A 65 -1.15 4.25 -13.28
C VAL A 65 -1.10 3.80 -14.73
N ALA A 66 -1.76 4.51 -15.66
CA ALA A 66 -1.71 4.21 -17.09
C ALA A 66 -0.29 4.31 -17.69
N THR A 67 0.62 5.05 -17.07
CA THR A 67 2.03 5.13 -17.52
C THR A 67 2.90 3.97 -17.03
N LEU A 68 2.50 3.25 -15.97
CA LEU A 68 3.26 2.12 -15.42
C LEU A 68 3.08 0.81 -16.20
N GLY A 69 2.02 0.70 -17.01
CA GLY A 69 1.71 -0.48 -17.84
C GLY A 69 2.35 -0.47 -19.22
N LYS A 70 3.33 0.42 -19.47
CA LYS A 70 4.13 0.50 -20.71
C LYS A 70 5.56 0.07 -20.42
#